data_AF-A0A3D3GZY5-F1
#
_entry.id   AF-A0A3D3GZY5-F1
#
_cell.length_a   1.000
_cell.length_b   1.000
_cell.length_c   1.000
_cell.angle_alpha   90.00
_cell.angle_beta   90.00
_cell.angle_gamma   90.00
#
_symmetry.space_group_name_H-M   'P 1'
#
loop_
_entity.id
_entity.type
_entity.pdbx_description
1 polymer ?
#
loop_
_entity_poly.entity_id
_entity_poly.type
_entity_poly.pdbx_seq_one_letter_code
_entity_poly.pdbx_strand_id
1 'polypeptide(L)'
;MSIIRKRSAAHKAYLPGNVRDNQYILAEFSLTDELFEQFSRKYSDLKPQPFYDFYQQLSDIFFKLTDDVELENCQFIANDKLARVRYSQEMHQWQTNQQILFYYNPESHHLKKSFFDGSKRAKKICLLFLATGKEIRVNSASFHSKVSQLVEKFCQTIKLDKSDIRLRDHQHLTYDLFAKHKGCNTSQTHKLREIKKRYASQEVTIPTYHSAMNYAVVTLNISNELLKQVEIDSHSTDPYNPLYTYLTDVFTMAAKRYNLNNGALIANGLVPIVRYSIHEIVSRVGELQMLGYNPEQSPCGIVSKWSSGELIDSIQLIFVATPENNSDYGFGRFLNQIEQAMKLMAVELEIEPTKEEVVVRFHQHLAYNY
;
A
#
# COMPACT_ATOMS: atom_id res chain seq x y z
N MET A 1 30.83 -18.28 26.77
CA MET A 1 29.40 -18.31 26.37
C MET A 1 28.82 -16.90 26.52
N SER A 2 28.66 -16.17 25.43
CA SER A 2 28.06 -14.84 25.41
C SER A 2 26.54 -14.98 25.47
N ILE A 3 25.95 -14.68 26.63
CA ILE A 3 24.50 -14.57 26.80
C ILE A 3 24.04 -13.38 25.95
N ILE A 4 23.46 -13.66 24.79
CA ILE A 4 22.69 -12.68 24.03
C ILE A 4 21.52 -12.28 24.94
N ARG A 5 21.67 -11.15 25.66
CA ARG A 5 20.54 -10.51 26.33
C ARG A 5 19.52 -10.21 25.22
N LYS A 6 18.41 -10.96 25.21
CA LYS A 6 17.16 -10.57 24.54
C LYS A 6 16.75 -9.22 25.16
N ARG A 7 17.32 -8.11 24.69
CA ARG A 7 16.79 -6.77 24.97
C ARG A 7 15.31 -6.87 24.59
N SER A 8 14.42 -6.66 25.56
CA SER A 8 12.98 -6.61 25.31
C SER A 8 12.79 -5.74 24.07
N ALA A 9 12.31 -6.33 22.98
CA ALA A 9 12.16 -5.58 21.74
C ALA A 9 11.35 -4.34 22.06
N ALA A 10 11.93 -3.16 21.84
CA ALA A 10 11.30 -1.91 22.23
C ALA A 10 9.91 -1.87 21.58
N HIS A 11 8.88 -1.59 22.38
CA HIS A 11 7.51 -1.48 21.90
C HIS A 11 7.28 -0.29 20.96
N LYS A 12 8.31 0.56 20.81
CA LYS A 12 8.36 1.71 19.91
C LYS A 12 9.38 1.44 18.80
N ALA A 13 9.06 1.82 17.59
CA ALA A 13 9.99 1.87 16.47
C ALA A 13 10.64 3.26 16.41
N TYR A 14 11.95 3.30 16.16
CA TYR A 14 12.72 4.53 16.04
C TYR A 14 13.11 4.72 14.58
N LEU A 15 12.27 5.43 13.83
CA LEU A 15 12.41 5.62 12.40
C LEU A 15 13.30 6.84 12.10
N PRO A 16 13.95 6.91 10.94
CA PRO A 16 14.67 8.09 10.50
C PRO A 16 13.79 9.34 10.49
N GLY A 17 14.38 10.52 10.74
CA GLY A 17 13.64 11.78 10.79
C GLY A 17 13.06 12.23 9.45
N ASN A 18 13.52 11.65 8.33
CA ASN A 18 13.00 11.87 6.99
C ASN A 18 11.95 10.81 6.56
N VAL A 19 11.37 10.07 7.51
CA VAL A 19 10.24 9.17 7.24
C VAL A 19 9.11 9.93 6.56
N ARG A 20 8.55 9.33 5.50
CA ARG A 20 7.48 9.91 4.71
C ARG A 20 6.17 9.25 5.08
N ASP A 21 5.29 10.02 5.67
CA ASP A 21 3.93 9.61 6.00
C ASP A 21 3.01 9.83 4.82
N ASN A 22 2.12 8.88 4.55
CA ASN A 22 1.10 9.04 3.54
C ASN A 22 -0.19 8.36 3.99
N GLN A 23 -1.32 8.97 3.65
CA GLN A 23 -2.64 8.41 3.83
C GLN A 23 -3.47 8.74 2.60
N TYR A 24 -4.23 7.74 2.15
CA TYR A 24 -5.26 7.94 1.15
C TYR A 24 -6.45 7.03 1.45
N ILE A 25 -7.64 7.49 1.10
CA ILE A 25 -8.88 6.74 1.28
C ILE A 25 -9.50 6.49 -0.09
N LEU A 26 -9.97 5.28 -0.31
CA LEU A 26 -10.76 4.90 -1.47
C LEU A 26 -12.21 4.66 -1.03
N ALA A 27 -13.17 5.32 -1.66
CA ALA A 27 -14.58 4.97 -1.56
C ALA A 27 -15.02 4.37 -2.90
N GLU A 28 -15.51 3.15 -2.85
CA GLU A 28 -15.62 2.28 -4.02
C GLU A 28 -17.02 1.67 -4.10
N PHE A 29 -17.69 1.79 -5.25
CA PHE A 29 -19.01 1.19 -5.47
C PHE A 29 -19.19 0.73 -6.91
N SER A 30 -20.07 -0.24 -7.11
CA SER A 30 -20.38 -0.80 -8.43
C SER A 30 -21.33 0.12 -9.20
N LEU A 31 -21.15 0.24 -10.51
CA LEU A 31 -22.04 1.03 -11.36
C LEU A 31 -23.27 0.20 -11.75
N THR A 32 -24.36 0.35 -11.00
CA THR A 32 -25.65 -0.31 -11.27
C THR A 32 -26.38 0.32 -12.47
N ASP A 33 -27.27 -0.44 -13.09
CA ASP A 33 -28.14 0.06 -14.17
C ASP A 33 -29.06 1.17 -13.67
N GLU A 34 -29.59 1.06 -12.45
CA GLU A 34 -30.45 2.07 -11.82
C GLU A 34 -29.73 3.42 -11.66
N LEU A 35 -28.49 3.41 -11.16
CA LEU A 35 -27.68 4.62 -11.03
C LEU A 35 -27.38 5.22 -12.41
N PHE A 36 -27.14 4.37 -13.40
CA PHE A 36 -26.91 4.83 -14.76
C PHE A 36 -28.16 5.50 -15.34
N GLU A 37 -29.32 4.88 -15.24
CA GLU A 37 -30.61 5.40 -15.73
C GLU A 37 -30.99 6.76 -15.13
N GLN A 38 -30.67 6.99 -13.86
CA GLN A 38 -30.94 8.27 -13.20
C GLN A 38 -30.25 9.47 -13.88
N PHE A 39 -29.08 9.25 -14.46
CA PHE A 39 -28.22 10.30 -15.02
C PHE A 39 -28.04 10.18 -16.55
N SER A 40 -28.56 9.13 -17.19
CA SER A 40 -28.38 8.82 -18.62
C SER A 40 -29.33 9.58 -19.57
N ARG A 41 -29.96 10.68 -19.15
CA ARG A 41 -30.92 11.44 -19.98
C ARG A 41 -30.41 11.85 -21.38
N LYS A 42 -29.10 11.96 -21.56
CA LYS A 42 -28.42 12.31 -22.82
C LYS A 42 -27.67 11.14 -23.46
N TYR A 43 -27.89 9.92 -22.98
CA TYR A 43 -27.28 8.71 -23.52
C TYR A 43 -27.75 8.46 -24.94
N SER A 44 -26.81 8.10 -25.81
CA SER A 44 -27.10 7.67 -27.16
C SER A 44 -25.95 6.80 -27.63
N ASP A 45 -26.24 5.55 -28.00
CA ASP A 45 -25.26 4.60 -28.55
C ASP A 45 -24.61 5.09 -29.85
N LEU A 46 -25.20 6.10 -30.50
CA LEU A 46 -24.69 6.72 -31.71
C LEU A 46 -23.55 7.71 -31.43
N LYS A 47 -23.35 8.13 -30.18
CA LYS A 47 -22.24 8.99 -29.79
C LYS A 47 -20.95 8.18 -29.70
N PRO A 48 -19.79 8.74 -30.11
CA PRO A 48 -18.50 8.07 -29.96
C PRO A 48 -18.12 7.84 -28.49
N GLN A 49 -18.68 8.63 -27.56
CA GLN A 49 -18.49 8.48 -26.12
C GLN A 49 -19.83 8.55 -25.39
N PRO A 50 -20.58 7.44 -25.37
CA PRO A 50 -21.95 7.44 -24.86
C PRO A 50 -22.03 7.65 -23.33
N PHE A 51 -20.97 7.33 -22.58
CA PHE A 51 -20.92 7.45 -21.11
C PHE A 51 -20.29 8.77 -20.61
N TYR A 52 -19.79 9.62 -21.50
CA TYR A 52 -19.06 10.84 -21.11
C TYR A 52 -19.89 11.78 -20.23
N ASP A 53 -21.10 12.12 -20.69
CA ASP A 53 -22.00 13.05 -20.00
C ASP A 53 -22.37 12.55 -18.59
N PHE A 54 -22.49 11.24 -18.43
CA PHE A 54 -22.77 10.57 -17.15
C PHE A 54 -21.61 10.74 -16.17
N TYR A 55 -20.39 10.36 -16.58
CA TYR A 55 -19.21 10.47 -15.72
C TYR A 55 -18.87 11.90 -15.38
N GLN A 56 -19.03 12.83 -16.33
CA GLN A 56 -18.80 14.24 -16.08
C GLN A 56 -19.76 14.78 -15.00
N GLN A 57 -21.06 14.54 -15.13
CA GLN A 57 -22.07 14.99 -14.15
C GLN A 57 -21.79 14.42 -12.75
N LEU A 58 -21.47 13.13 -12.66
CA LEU A 58 -21.19 12.49 -11.38
C LEU A 58 -19.89 13.02 -10.77
N SER A 59 -18.86 13.27 -11.58
CA SER A 59 -17.63 13.92 -11.13
C SER A 59 -17.87 15.36 -10.66
N ASP A 60 -18.76 16.11 -11.30
CA ASP A 60 -19.07 17.50 -10.93
C ASP A 60 -19.81 17.55 -9.58
N ILE A 61 -20.76 16.64 -9.36
CA ILE A 61 -21.45 16.48 -8.07
C ILE A 61 -20.43 16.14 -6.98
N PHE A 62 -19.55 15.19 -7.24
CA PHE A 62 -18.50 14.80 -6.32
C PHE A 62 -17.60 15.99 -5.96
N PHE A 63 -17.06 16.71 -6.95
CA PHE A 63 -16.14 17.82 -6.67
C PHE A 63 -16.82 18.97 -5.94
N LYS A 64 -18.07 19.31 -6.24
CA LYS A 64 -18.82 20.31 -5.47
C LYS A 64 -18.92 19.95 -3.99
N LEU A 65 -19.24 18.68 -3.68
CA LEU A 65 -19.31 18.21 -2.29
C LEU A 65 -17.94 18.19 -1.60
N THR A 66 -16.85 18.03 -2.36
CA THR A 66 -15.49 18.12 -1.80
C THR A 66 -15.11 19.55 -1.41
N ASP A 67 -15.63 20.56 -2.12
CA ASP A 67 -15.43 21.97 -1.76
C ASP A 67 -16.11 22.29 -0.42
N ASP A 68 -17.33 21.77 -0.20
CA ASP A 68 -18.10 21.99 1.05
C ASP A 68 -17.42 21.44 2.32
N VAL A 69 -16.55 20.45 2.18
CA VAL A 69 -15.85 19.77 3.30
C VAL A 69 -14.35 20.13 3.34
N GLU A 70 -13.93 21.07 2.49
CA GLU A 70 -12.54 21.53 2.35
C GLU A 70 -11.56 20.37 2.06
N LEU A 71 -11.96 19.43 1.21
CA LEU A 71 -11.10 18.35 0.73
C LEU A 71 -10.49 18.75 -0.62
N GLU A 72 -9.25 19.18 -0.57
CA GLU A 72 -8.58 19.83 -1.71
C GLU A 72 -7.96 18.84 -2.72
N ASN A 73 -7.63 17.63 -2.29
CA ASN A 73 -6.97 16.63 -3.15
C ASN A 73 -7.82 15.37 -3.31
N CYS A 74 -8.63 15.37 -4.36
CA CYS A 74 -9.65 14.36 -4.61
C CYS A 74 -9.61 13.94 -6.09
N GLN A 75 -9.67 12.64 -6.37
CA GLN A 75 -9.67 12.13 -7.73
C GLN A 75 -10.91 11.26 -7.98
N PHE A 76 -11.53 11.45 -9.13
CA PHE A 76 -12.64 10.64 -9.59
C PHE A 76 -12.15 9.60 -10.60
N ILE A 77 -12.36 8.31 -10.36
CA ILE A 77 -11.83 7.23 -11.22
C ILE A 77 -12.96 6.30 -11.65
N ALA A 78 -13.21 6.24 -12.96
CA ALA A 78 -14.20 5.35 -13.59
C ALA A 78 -13.61 4.72 -14.86
N ASN A 79 -12.52 3.97 -14.69
CA ASN A 79 -11.88 3.19 -15.76
C ASN A 79 -11.43 1.78 -15.29
N ASP A 80 -11.98 1.30 -14.17
CA ASP A 80 -11.69 0.01 -13.54
C ASP A 80 -10.21 -0.25 -13.16
N LYS A 81 -9.36 0.78 -13.19
CA LYS A 81 -7.95 0.67 -12.78
C LYS A 81 -7.80 0.82 -11.27
N LEU A 82 -6.81 0.13 -10.71
CA LEU A 82 -6.47 0.19 -9.29
C LEU A 82 -5.67 1.45 -8.98
N ALA A 83 -6.15 2.27 -8.04
CA ALA A 83 -5.43 3.46 -7.58
C ALA A 83 -4.35 3.09 -6.54
N ARG A 84 -3.10 3.51 -6.78
CA ARG A 84 -2.00 3.39 -5.82
C ARG A 84 -1.34 4.73 -5.63
N VAL A 85 -0.90 4.98 -4.40
CA VAL A 85 -0.40 6.28 -4.02
C VAL A 85 0.97 6.15 -3.38
N ARG A 86 1.91 6.97 -3.83
CA ARG A 86 3.29 7.02 -3.34
C ARG A 86 3.69 8.48 -3.09
N TYR A 87 4.55 8.67 -2.10
CA TYR A 87 5.17 9.97 -1.88
C TYR A 87 6.18 10.25 -3.01
N SER A 88 6.18 11.49 -3.50
CA SER A 88 7.19 12.02 -4.41
C SER A 88 7.28 13.52 -4.26
N GLN A 89 8.47 14.09 -4.45
CA GLN A 89 8.64 15.55 -4.51
C GLN A 89 8.00 16.14 -5.75
N GLU A 90 7.97 15.38 -6.85
CA GLU A 90 7.30 15.78 -8.08
C GLU A 90 5.94 15.10 -8.21
N MET A 91 4.96 15.84 -8.70
CA MET A 91 3.63 15.30 -8.97
C MET A 91 3.61 14.56 -10.31
N HIS A 92 3.34 13.26 -10.28
CA HIS A 92 3.20 12.43 -11.48
C HIS A 92 2.00 11.50 -11.36
N GLN A 93 1.35 11.22 -12.49
CA GLN A 93 0.21 10.32 -12.59
C GLN A 93 0.45 9.35 -13.73
N TRP A 94 0.96 8.16 -13.42
CA TRP A 94 1.27 7.15 -14.42
C TRP A 94 0.16 6.12 -14.49
N GLN A 95 -0.30 5.83 -15.71
CA GLN A 95 -1.34 4.84 -15.94
C GLN A 95 -0.76 3.66 -16.69
N THR A 96 -1.07 2.46 -16.22
CA THR A 96 -0.87 1.22 -16.96
C THR A 96 -2.22 0.68 -17.42
N ASN A 97 -2.24 -0.56 -17.89
CA ASN A 97 -3.48 -1.25 -18.22
C ASN A 97 -4.33 -1.60 -16.99
N GLN A 98 -3.70 -1.77 -15.81
CA GLN A 98 -4.39 -2.25 -14.60
C GLN A 98 -4.39 -1.28 -13.42
N GLN A 99 -3.51 -0.28 -13.39
CA GLN A 99 -3.38 0.65 -12.26
C GLN A 99 -3.12 2.09 -12.69
N ILE A 100 -3.39 3.00 -11.75
CA ILE A 100 -2.97 4.40 -11.79
C ILE A 100 -2.08 4.64 -10.57
N LEU A 101 -0.82 4.99 -10.81
CA LEU A 101 0.12 5.39 -9.78
C LEU A 101 0.09 6.91 -9.63
N PHE A 102 -0.31 7.36 -8.45
CA PHE A 102 -0.30 8.75 -8.02
C PHE A 102 0.94 9.00 -7.18
N TYR A 103 1.83 9.84 -7.70
CA TYR A 103 2.99 10.36 -7.00
C TYR A 103 2.67 11.79 -6.56
N TYR A 104 2.71 12.05 -5.26
CA TYR A 104 2.44 13.40 -4.74
C TYR A 104 3.16 13.67 -3.42
N ASN A 105 3.29 14.95 -3.09
CA ASN A 105 3.74 15.43 -1.79
C ASN A 105 2.50 15.98 -1.06
N PRO A 106 2.11 15.40 0.09
CA PRO A 106 0.98 15.88 0.88
C PRO A 106 1.06 17.37 1.26
N GLU A 107 2.27 17.93 1.39
CA GLU A 107 2.44 19.32 1.83
C GLU A 107 2.22 20.36 0.73
N SER A 108 2.43 20.00 -0.54
CA SER A 108 2.48 20.96 -1.64
C SER A 108 1.54 20.65 -2.81
N HIS A 109 1.08 19.41 -2.96
CA HIS A 109 0.31 19.01 -4.13
C HIS A 109 -1.17 18.88 -3.80
N HIS A 110 -1.98 19.71 -4.46
CA HIS A 110 -3.43 19.76 -4.34
C HIS A 110 -4.00 19.71 -5.76
N LEU A 111 -4.85 18.72 -6.04
CA LEU A 111 -5.40 18.53 -7.38
C LEU A 111 -6.76 17.85 -7.31
N LYS A 112 -7.69 18.33 -8.13
CA LYS A 112 -8.95 17.66 -8.44
C LYS A 112 -8.97 17.25 -9.89
N LYS A 113 -9.08 15.94 -10.17
CA LYS A 113 -9.03 15.41 -11.53
C LYS A 113 -9.86 14.13 -11.66
N SER A 114 -10.45 13.98 -12.84
CA SER A 114 -11.24 12.81 -13.22
C SER A 114 -10.48 11.92 -14.21
N PHE A 115 -10.66 10.60 -14.08
CA PHE A 115 -10.04 9.55 -14.88
C PHE A 115 -11.12 8.58 -15.35
N PHE A 116 -11.63 8.80 -16.55
CA PHE A 116 -12.62 7.92 -17.16
C PHE A 116 -12.44 7.87 -18.67
N ASP A 117 -13.01 6.83 -19.28
CA ASP A 117 -13.10 6.68 -20.72
C ASP A 117 -14.58 6.71 -21.10
N GLY A 118 -15.04 7.80 -21.70
CA GLY A 118 -16.45 7.97 -22.07
C GLY A 118 -16.96 6.97 -23.11
N SER A 119 -16.05 6.24 -23.77
CA SER A 119 -16.41 5.18 -24.72
C SER A 119 -16.75 3.84 -24.05
N LYS A 120 -16.39 3.65 -22.78
CA LYS A 120 -16.55 2.38 -22.07
C LYS A 120 -17.33 2.57 -20.78
N ARG A 121 -18.20 1.59 -20.50
CA ARG A 121 -18.85 1.48 -19.20
C ARG A 121 -17.87 0.86 -18.19
N ALA A 122 -17.49 1.63 -17.19
CA ALA A 122 -16.78 1.13 -16.01
C ALA A 122 -17.68 0.19 -15.20
N LYS A 123 -17.11 -0.90 -14.69
CA LYS A 123 -17.79 -1.80 -13.74
C LYS A 123 -17.94 -1.14 -12.38
N LYS A 124 -16.98 -0.30 -12.02
CA LYS A 124 -16.85 0.29 -10.69
C LYS A 124 -16.39 1.73 -10.76
N ILE A 125 -16.93 2.55 -9.85
CA ILE A 125 -16.48 3.90 -9.60
C ILE A 125 -15.64 3.90 -8.32
N CYS A 126 -14.52 4.62 -8.37
CA CYS A 126 -13.59 4.79 -7.27
C CYS A 126 -13.35 6.28 -7.03
N LEU A 127 -13.70 6.74 -5.83
CA LEU A 127 -13.39 8.07 -5.33
C LEU A 127 -12.12 7.96 -4.50
N LEU A 128 -11.06 8.65 -4.91
CA LEU A 128 -9.77 8.67 -4.23
C LEU A 128 -9.60 9.99 -3.50
N PHE A 129 -9.32 9.93 -2.20
CA PHE A 129 -9.02 11.08 -1.35
C PHE A 129 -7.58 10.99 -0.89
N LEU A 130 -6.80 12.03 -1.14
CA LEU A 130 -5.39 12.12 -0.72
C LEU A 130 -5.29 13.06 0.48
N ALA A 131 -4.63 12.62 1.55
CA ALA A 131 -4.42 13.46 2.72
C ALA A 131 -3.44 14.59 2.37
N THR A 132 -3.72 15.81 2.82
CA THR A 132 -2.91 17.01 2.59
C THR A 132 -2.44 17.63 3.90
N GLY A 133 -1.37 18.41 3.83
CA GLY A 133 -0.78 19.12 4.97
C GLY A 133 0.33 18.35 5.68
N LYS A 134 0.60 18.76 6.92
CA LYS A 134 1.66 18.20 7.78
C LYS A 134 1.08 17.22 8.79
N GLU A 135 1.94 16.37 9.34
CA GLU A 135 1.58 15.41 10.40
C GLU A 135 0.39 14.51 10.04
N ILE A 136 0.39 13.98 8.81
CA ILE A 136 -0.68 13.16 8.22
C ILE A 136 -1.15 12.07 9.20
N ARG A 137 -0.22 11.41 9.89
CA ARG A 137 -0.54 10.33 10.81
C ARG A 137 -1.31 10.77 12.06
N VAL A 138 -1.06 11.99 12.56
CA VAL A 138 -1.79 12.57 13.71
C VAL A 138 -3.20 12.93 13.28
N ASN A 139 -3.32 13.61 12.14
CA ASN A 139 -4.58 14.13 11.58
C ASN A 139 -5.44 13.07 10.88
N SER A 140 -4.94 11.83 10.77
CA SER A 140 -5.58 10.75 10.02
C SER A 140 -7.02 10.42 10.42
N ALA A 141 -7.38 10.51 11.71
CA ALA A 141 -8.74 10.24 12.15
C ALA A 141 -9.70 11.34 11.70
N SER A 142 -9.29 12.60 11.86
CA SER A 142 -10.05 13.76 11.35
C SER A 142 -10.25 13.69 9.84
N PHE A 143 -9.18 13.38 9.08
CA PHE A 143 -9.26 13.17 7.63
C PHE A 143 -10.26 12.05 7.27
N HIS A 144 -10.18 10.92 7.97
CA HIS A 144 -11.12 9.81 7.77
C HIS A 144 -12.57 10.18 8.07
N SER A 145 -12.81 10.95 9.14
CA SER A 145 -14.14 11.45 9.49
C SER A 145 -14.69 12.40 8.42
N LYS A 146 -13.87 13.33 7.92
CA LYS A 146 -14.25 14.24 6.82
C LYS A 146 -14.64 13.47 5.56
N VAL A 147 -13.82 12.50 5.16
CA VAL A 147 -14.11 11.65 4.00
C VAL A 147 -15.39 10.87 4.22
N SER A 148 -15.58 10.30 5.41
CA SER A 148 -16.79 9.53 5.75
C SER A 148 -18.05 10.39 5.66
N GLN A 149 -18.03 11.63 6.16
CA GLN A 149 -19.15 12.57 6.06
C GLN A 149 -19.45 12.96 4.61
N LEU A 150 -18.42 13.19 3.80
CA LEU A 150 -18.60 13.49 2.38
C LEU A 150 -19.23 12.32 1.64
N VAL A 151 -18.77 11.09 1.90
CA VAL A 151 -19.30 9.88 1.27
C VAL A 151 -20.79 9.71 1.61
N GLU A 152 -21.23 10.01 2.84
CA GLU A 152 -22.66 9.99 3.19
C GLU A 152 -23.47 11.02 2.42
N LYS A 153 -22.99 12.26 2.34
CA LYS A 153 -23.64 13.32 1.58
C LYS A 153 -23.71 12.97 0.09
N PHE A 154 -22.65 12.36 -0.43
CA PHE A 154 -22.60 11.88 -1.80
C PHE A 154 -23.67 10.80 -2.04
N CYS A 155 -23.72 9.74 -1.22
CA CYS A 155 -24.76 8.71 -1.26
C CYS A 155 -26.18 9.29 -1.26
N GLN A 156 -26.46 10.23 -0.35
CA GLN A 156 -27.77 10.89 -0.25
C GLN A 156 -28.12 11.65 -1.53
N THR A 157 -27.15 12.34 -2.13
CA THR A 157 -27.35 13.14 -3.34
C THR A 157 -27.62 12.27 -4.56
N ILE A 158 -26.89 11.17 -4.71
CA ILE A 158 -27.04 10.24 -5.84
C ILE A 158 -28.06 9.13 -5.57
N LYS A 159 -28.70 9.10 -4.38
CA LYS A 159 -29.64 8.07 -3.92
C LYS A 159 -29.07 6.64 -3.97
N LEU A 160 -27.78 6.50 -3.65
CA LEU A 160 -27.12 5.21 -3.52
C LEU A 160 -27.21 4.71 -2.07
N ASP A 161 -27.45 3.42 -1.88
CA ASP A 161 -27.37 2.82 -0.55
C ASP A 161 -25.93 2.93 -0.01
N LYS A 162 -25.81 3.32 1.26
CA LYS A 162 -24.51 3.44 1.91
C LYS A 162 -23.79 2.09 1.96
N SER A 163 -24.52 0.99 2.15
CA SER A 163 -23.92 -0.35 2.26
C SER A 163 -23.23 -0.83 0.98
N ASP A 164 -23.55 -0.22 -0.16
CA ASP A 164 -22.93 -0.52 -1.45
C ASP A 164 -21.56 0.14 -1.62
N ILE A 165 -21.22 1.09 -0.74
CA ILE A 165 -19.91 1.71 -0.72
C ILE A 165 -18.98 0.93 0.19
N ARG A 166 -17.87 0.48 -0.41
CA ARG A 166 -16.73 -0.06 0.33
C ARG A 166 -15.69 1.04 0.54
N LEU A 167 -15.43 1.37 1.79
CA LEU A 167 -14.41 2.35 2.17
C LEU A 167 -13.10 1.63 2.53
N ARG A 168 -11.97 2.14 2.03
CA ARG A 168 -10.62 1.60 2.30
C ARG A 168 -9.67 2.72 2.67
N ASP A 169 -9.20 2.72 3.91
CA ASP A 169 -8.20 3.64 4.42
C ASP A 169 -6.81 2.99 4.36
N HIS A 170 -5.94 3.56 3.53
CA HIS A 170 -4.59 3.11 3.30
C HIS A 170 -3.61 4.09 3.92
N GLN A 171 -2.85 3.63 4.91
CA GLN A 171 -1.79 4.41 5.54
C GLN A 171 -0.47 3.71 5.37
N HIS A 172 0.57 4.47 5.02
CA HIS A 172 1.91 3.92 4.99
C HIS A 172 2.99 4.90 5.43
N LEU A 173 4.05 4.32 5.97
CA LEU A 173 5.30 4.99 6.33
C LEU A 173 6.37 4.47 5.38
N THR A 174 7.08 5.34 4.69
CA THR A 174 8.18 4.95 3.80
C THR A 174 9.48 5.59 4.28
N TYR A 175 10.55 4.80 4.41
CA TYR A 175 11.88 5.27 4.77
C TYR A 175 12.96 4.33 4.23
N ASP A 176 14.19 4.83 4.18
CA ASP A 176 15.37 4.01 3.90
C ASP A 176 15.94 3.44 5.21
N LEU A 177 16.16 2.13 5.25
CA LEU A 177 16.73 1.41 6.39
C LEU A 177 18.08 2.00 6.83
N PHE A 178 18.87 2.51 5.87
CA PHE A 178 20.22 3.03 6.11
C PHE A 178 20.31 4.56 6.13
N ALA A 179 19.18 5.27 6.24
CA ALA A 179 19.16 6.74 6.23
C ALA A 179 20.14 7.39 7.22
N LYS A 180 20.39 6.76 8.38
CA LYS A 180 21.39 7.23 9.36
C LYS A 180 22.82 7.24 8.81
N HIS A 181 23.21 6.22 8.06
CA HIS A 181 24.53 6.15 7.41
C HIS A 181 24.66 7.19 6.29
N LYS A 182 23.54 7.68 5.76
CA LYS A 182 23.45 8.71 4.71
C LYS A 182 23.29 10.13 5.26
N GLY A 183 23.54 10.35 6.55
CA GLY A 183 23.53 11.67 7.19
C GLY A 183 22.21 12.08 7.85
N CYS A 184 21.17 11.23 7.86
CA CYS A 184 19.95 11.48 8.61
C CYS A 184 20.12 11.10 10.09
N ASN A 185 20.67 12.01 10.89
CA ASN A 185 20.96 11.76 12.31
C ASN A 185 19.74 11.90 13.23
N THR A 186 18.65 12.48 12.73
CA THR A 186 17.41 12.64 13.49
C THR A 186 16.60 11.34 13.47
N SER A 187 15.84 11.09 14.54
CA SER A 187 14.94 9.94 14.62
C SER A 187 13.61 10.32 15.22
N GLN A 188 12.54 9.76 14.67
CA GLN A 188 11.18 9.91 15.16
C GLN A 188 10.70 8.61 15.82
N THR A 189 9.92 8.73 16.88
CA THR A 189 9.43 7.58 17.65
C THR A 189 8.01 7.24 17.27
N HIS A 190 7.76 6.03 16.77
CA HIS A 190 6.45 5.55 16.37
C HIS A 190 6.00 4.37 17.23
N LYS A 191 4.80 4.48 17.82
CA LYS A 191 4.15 3.35 18.53
C LYS A 191 3.45 2.37 17.57
N LEU A 192 3.07 2.84 16.37
CA LEU A 192 2.36 2.04 15.36
C LEU A 192 1.13 1.34 15.94
N ARG A 193 0.30 2.08 16.68
CA ARG A 193 -0.98 1.57 17.19
C ARG A 193 -1.90 1.20 16.04
N GLU A 194 -2.82 0.27 16.30
CA GLU A 194 -3.91 -0.05 15.39
C GLU A 194 -4.74 1.18 15.04
N ILE A 195 -5.23 1.23 13.80
CA ILE A 195 -6.04 2.35 13.29
C ILE A 195 -7.28 2.54 14.18
N LYS A 196 -8.02 1.46 14.48
CA LYS A 196 -9.22 1.49 15.34
C LYS A 196 -8.96 2.15 16.69
N LYS A 197 -7.91 1.73 17.41
CA LYS A 197 -7.55 2.28 18.73
C LYS A 197 -7.14 3.75 18.65
N ARG A 198 -6.42 4.14 17.60
CA ARG A 198 -6.00 5.53 17.40
C ARG A 198 -7.18 6.43 17.04
N TYR A 199 -8.10 5.97 16.20
CA TYR A 199 -9.28 6.75 15.81
C TYR A 199 -10.23 6.92 17.00
N ALA A 200 -10.44 5.87 17.79
CA ALA A 200 -11.23 5.95 19.02
C ALA A 200 -10.70 7.00 20.01
N SER A 201 -9.37 7.19 20.08
CA SER A 201 -8.77 8.24 20.94
C SER A 201 -9.01 9.68 20.45
N GLN A 202 -9.53 9.84 19.22
CA GLN A 202 -9.95 11.12 18.64
C GLN A 202 -11.46 11.14 18.38
N GLU A 203 -12.23 10.30 19.09
CA GLU A 203 -13.70 10.24 19.01
C GLU A 203 -14.24 9.82 17.62
N VAL A 204 -13.38 9.23 16.77
CA VAL A 204 -13.79 8.68 15.47
C VAL A 204 -14.05 7.19 15.63
N THR A 205 -15.31 6.80 15.46
CA THR A 205 -15.74 5.41 15.55
C THR A 205 -15.60 4.69 14.21
N ILE A 206 -15.03 3.49 14.23
CA ILE A 206 -15.00 2.57 13.09
C ILE A 206 -16.07 1.50 13.30
N PRO A 207 -16.81 1.08 12.25
CA PRO A 207 -17.82 0.04 12.35
C PRO A 207 -17.30 -1.27 12.98
N THR A 208 -18.18 -2.00 13.66
CA THR A 208 -17.82 -3.28 14.32
C THR A 208 -17.26 -4.27 13.31
N TYR A 209 -17.92 -4.40 12.15
CA TYR A 209 -17.50 -5.28 11.06
C TYR A 209 -16.55 -4.53 10.12
N HIS A 210 -15.25 -4.70 10.33
CA HIS A 210 -14.21 -4.18 9.45
C HIS A 210 -13.09 -5.20 9.29
N SER A 211 -12.37 -5.08 8.18
CA SER A 211 -11.11 -5.78 7.94
C SER A 211 -9.95 -4.84 8.22
N ALA A 212 -8.94 -5.32 8.95
CA ALA A 212 -7.71 -4.59 9.19
C ALA A 212 -6.51 -5.46 8.83
N MET A 213 -5.49 -4.87 8.21
CA MET A 213 -4.30 -5.59 7.80
C MET A 213 -3.08 -4.70 7.97
N ASN A 214 -2.01 -5.24 8.55
CA ASN A 214 -0.76 -4.53 8.75
C ASN A 214 0.36 -5.38 8.16
N TYR A 215 1.22 -4.77 7.34
CA TYR A 215 2.30 -5.49 6.67
C TYR A 215 3.41 -4.53 6.29
N ALA A 216 4.62 -5.06 6.08
CA ALA A 216 5.73 -4.30 5.53
C ALA A 216 6.08 -4.82 4.15
N VAL A 217 6.51 -3.92 3.28
CA VAL A 217 7.16 -4.23 2.00
C VAL A 217 8.53 -3.59 2.01
N VAL A 218 9.57 -4.40 1.91
CA VAL A 218 10.95 -3.97 1.76
C VAL A 218 11.33 -4.14 0.30
N THR A 219 11.82 -3.07 -0.32
CA THR A 219 12.32 -3.09 -1.69
C THR A 219 13.84 -3.02 -1.66
N LEU A 220 14.47 -3.99 -2.31
CA LEU A 220 15.91 -4.07 -2.49
C LEU A 220 16.19 -4.09 -3.99
N ASN A 221 17.00 -3.15 -4.47
CA ASN A 221 17.42 -3.12 -5.87
C ASN A 221 18.52 -4.14 -6.11
N ILE A 222 18.55 -4.74 -7.30
CA ILE A 222 19.63 -5.64 -7.69
C ILE A 222 20.81 -4.80 -8.16
N SER A 223 21.93 -4.86 -7.42
CA SER A 223 23.18 -4.18 -7.74
C SER A 223 24.15 -5.09 -8.51
N ASN A 224 25.11 -4.48 -9.19
CA ASN A 224 26.16 -5.23 -9.89
C ASN A 224 27.04 -6.03 -8.92
N GLU A 225 27.20 -5.50 -7.71
CA GLU A 225 27.92 -6.10 -6.59
C GLU A 225 27.25 -7.40 -6.16
N LEU A 226 25.92 -7.39 -5.99
CA LEU A 226 25.14 -8.58 -5.69
C LEU A 226 25.24 -9.64 -6.79
N LEU A 227 25.22 -9.22 -8.07
CA LEU A 227 25.37 -10.15 -9.20
C LEU A 227 26.73 -10.86 -9.22
N LYS A 228 27.79 -10.22 -8.73
CA LYS A 228 29.13 -10.83 -8.67
C LYS A 228 29.27 -11.91 -7.60
N GLN A 229 28.33 -11.98 -6.64
CA GLN A 229 28.35 -12.99 -5.58
C GLN A 229 27.83 -14.36 -6.03
N VAL A 230 27.25 -14.44 -7.23
CA VAL A 230 26.68 -15.68 -7.77
C VAL A 230 27.20 -15.96 -9.17
N GLU A 231 27.38 -17.24 -9.49
CA GLU A 231 27.75 -17.66 -10.83
C GLU A 231 26.51 -17.65 -11.73
N ILE A 232 26.52 -16.79 -12.76
CA ILE A 232 25.43 -16.65 -13.73
C ILE A 232 25.91 -17.20 -15.06
N ASP A 233 25.31 -18.30 -15.51
CA ASP A 233 25.52 -18.83 -16.86
C ASP A 233 24.46 -18.25 -17.81
N SER A 234 24.87 -17.29 -18.64
CA SER A 234 24.00 -16.65 -19.63
C SER A 234 23.49 -17.59 -20.73
N HIS A 235 24.08 -18.78 -20.88
CA HIS A 235 23.65 -19.79 -21.86
C HIS A 235 22.67 -20.83 -21.29
N SER A 236 22.42 -20.78 -19.98
CA SER A 236 21.42 -21.62 -19.32
C SER A 236 19.99 -21.21 -19.70
N THR A 237 19.04 -22.14 -19.56
CA THR A 237 17.61 -21.83 -19.66
C THR A 237 17.12 -20.95 -18.52
N ASP A 238 17.81 -21.00 -17.38
CA ASP A 238 17.43 -20.34 -16.12
C ASP A 238 18.63 -19.57 -15.51
N PRO A 239 19.19 -18.59 -16.25
CA PRO A 239 20.47 -17.94 -15.92
C PRO A 239 20.48 -17.32 -14.52
N TYR A 240 19.36 -16.76 -14.06
CA TYR A 240 19.28 -16.03 -12.79
C TYR A 240 18.75 -16.87 -11.63
N ASN A 241 18.50 -18.17 -11.83
CA ASN A 241 18.05 -19.04 -10.74
C ASN A 241 19.03 -19.11 -9.55
N PRO A 242 20.36 -19.15 -9.74
CA PRO A 242 21.32 -19.09 -8.63
C PRO A 242 21.17 -17.82 -7.78
N LEU A 243 20.98 -16.66 -8.41
CA LEU A 243 20.75 -15.38 -7.73
C LEU A 243 19.51 -15.44 -6.83
N TYR A 244 18.36 -15.83 -7.38
CA TYR A 244 17.11 -15.83 -6.63
C TYR A 244 17.06 -16.92 -5.55
N THR A 245 17.76 -18.03 -5.75
CA THR A 245 17.95 -19.06 -4.73
C THR A 245 18.78 -18.51 -3.57
N TYR A 246 19.93 -17.90 -3.86
CA TYR A 246 20.78 -17.27 -2.85
C TYR A 246 20.03 -16.22 -2.04
N LEU A 247 19.30 -15.32 -2.72
CA LEU A 247 18.46 -14.31 -2.06
C LEU A 247 17.37 -14.94 -1.18
N THR A 248 16.74 -16.02 -1.65
CA THR A 248 15.73 -16.75 -0.87
C THR A 248 16.31 -17.38 0.38
N ASP A 249 17.50 -17.97 0.28
CA ASP A 249 18.16 -18.61 1.41
C ASP A 249 18.55 -17.59 2.48
N VAL A 250 19.19 -16.48 2.07
CA VAL A 250 19.56 -15.39 2.98
C VAL A 250 18.31 -14.76 3.61
N PHE A 251 17.27 -14.50 2.82
CA PHE A 251 16.00 -13.99 3.33
C PHE A 251 15.36 -14.92 4.36
N THR A 252 15.27 -16.21 4.04
CA THR A 252 14.67 -17.23 4.90
C THR A 252 15.45 -17.38 6.20
N MET A 253 16.78 -17.38 6.13
CA MET A 253 17.67 -17.46 7.27
C MET A 253 17.52 -16.23 8.19
N ALA A 254 17.50 -15.02 7.61
CA ALA A 254 17.31 -13.79 8.37
C ALA A 254 15.92 -13.71 9.02
N ALA A 255 14.87 -14.03 8.27
CA ALA A 255 13.49 -14.01 8.75
C ALA A 255 13.28 -15.01 9.91
N LYS A 256 13.76 -16.25 9.77
CA LYS A 256 13.70 -17.28 10.83
C LYS A 256 14.42 -16.84 12.10
N ARG A 257 15.60 -16.22 11.98
CA ARG A 257 16.38 -15.77 13.15
C ARG A 257 15.64 -14.76 14.01
N TYR A 258 14.77 -13.94 13.41
CA TYR A 258 13.97 -12.94 14.12
C TYR A 258 12.50 -13.33 14.34
N ASN A 259 12.16 -14.61 14.10
CA ASN A 259 10.81 -15.17 14.21
C ASN A 259 9.77 -14.46 13.32
N LEU A 260 10.18 -14.10 12.10
CA LEU A 260 9.31 -13.58 11.05
C LEU A 260 8.90 -14.75 10.16
N ASN A 261 7.81 -15.41 10.53
CA ASN A 261 7.39 -16.65 9.88
C ASN A 261 6.39 -16.44 8.74
N ASN A 262 5.88 -15.22 8.58
CA ASN A 262 4.84 -14.88 7.62
C ASN A 262 5.41 -13.87 6.64
N GLY A 263 5.99 -14.37 5.55
CA GLY A 263 6.60 -13.51 4.56
C GLY A 263 6.57 -14.05 3.15
N ALA A 264 6.84 -13.18 2.20
CA ALA A 264 7.00 -13.55 0.81
C ALA A 264 8.16 -12.79 0.15
N LEU A 265 8.91 -13.46 -0.70
CA LEU A 265 9.89 -12.87 -1.59
C LEU A 265 9.32 -12.88 -3.01
N ILE A 266 9.14 -11.71 -3.59
CA ILE A 266 8.63 -11.53 -4.96
C ILE A 266 9.76 -10.96 -5.82
N ALA A 267 10.17 -11.74 -6.81
CA ALA A 267 11.29 -11.45 -7.70
C ALA A 267 10.97 -11.85 -9.15
N ASN A 268 9.79 -11.46 -9.63
CA ASN A 268 9.29 -11.82 -10.96
C ASN A 268 8.88 -10.60 -11.80
N GLY A 269 9.33 -9.40 -11.42
CA GLY A 269 9.01 -8.14 -12.11
C GLY A 269 7.57 -7.65 -11.93
N LEU A 270 6.72 -8.41 -11.24
CA LEU A 270 5.33 -8.04 -11.00
C LEU A 270 5.17 -7.18 -9.75
N VAL A 271 4.08 -6.42 -9.71
CA VAL A 271 3.75 -5.57 -8.57
C VAL A 271 2.95 -6.36 -7.53
N PRO A 272 3.45 -6.57 -6.31
CA PRO A 272 2.71 -7.27 -5.29
C PRO A 272 1.57 -6.42 -4.71
N ILE A 273 0.40 -7.04 -4.62
CA ILE A 273 -0.80 -6.48 -4.02
C ILE A 273 -1.23 -7.38 -2.88
N VAL A 274 -1.01 -6.88 -1.67
CA VAL A 274 -1.36 -7.56 -0.43
C VAL A 274 -2.80 -7.22 -0.06
N ARG A 275 -3.65 -8.24 0.10
CA ARG A 275 -5.07 -8.07 0.44
C ARG A 275 -5.54 -9.10 1.45
N TYR A 276 -6.57 -8.74 2.20
CA TYR A 276 -7.31 -9.70 3.01
C TYR A 276 -7.97 -10.75 2.10
N SER A 277 -7.82 -12.02 2.47
CA SER A 277 -8.48 -13.16 1.84
C SER A 277 -8.70 -14.23 2.91
N ILE A 278 -9.81 -14.96 2.82
CA ILE A 278 -10.10 -16.07 3.75
C ILE A 278 -9.11 -17.23 3.54
N HIS A 279 -8.74 -17.45 2.28
CA HIS A 279 -7.77 -18.45 1.86
C HIS A 279 -6.48 -17.77 1.44
N GLU A 280 -5.35 -18.42 1.71
CA GLU A 280 -4.07 -18.00 1.13
C GLU A 280 -4.09 -18.18 -0.38
N ILE A 281 -3.92 -17.09 -1.11
CA ILE A 281 -3.97 -17.09 -2.57
C ILE A 281 -2.77 -16.32 -3.09
N VAL A 282 -1.92 -17.00 -3.86
CA VAL A 282 -0.84 -16.38 -4.62
C VAL A 282 -1.19 -16.54 -6.09
N SER A 283 -1.58 -15.44 -6.75
CA SER A 283 -1.97 -15.49 -8.17
C SER A 283 -1.40 -14.34 -8.98
N ARG A 284 -1.10 -14.62 -10.25
CA ARG A 284 -0.67 -13.63 -11.24
C ARG A 284 -1.89 -13.11 -11.99
N VAL A 285 -2.04 -11.80 -12.06
CA VAL A 285 -3.11 -11.14 -12.82
C VAL A 285 -2.49 -10.00 -13.62
N GLY A 286 -2.10 -10.28 -14.87
CA GLY A 286 -1.41 -9.31 -15.71
C GLY A 286 -0.07 -8.87 -15.13
N GLU A 287 0.06 -7.59 -14.80
CA GLU A 287 1.23 -6.95 -14.17
C GLU A 287 1.21 -7.03 -12.62
N LEU A 288 0.17 -7.62 -12.04
CA LEU A 288 -0.01 -7.71 -10.58
C LEU A 288 0.29 -9.12 -10.06
N GLN A 289 0.97 -9.19 -8.91
CA GLN A 289 1.14 -10.38 -8.09
C GLN A 289 0.21 -10.27 -6.88
N MET A 290 -0.94 -10.92 -6.95
CA MET A 290 -1.93 -10.89 -5.86
C MET A 290 -1.49 -11.82 -4.74
N LEU A 291 -1.46 -11.30 -3.52
CA LEU A 291 -1.15 -12.03 -2.29
C LEU A 291 -2.33 -11.86 -1.33
N GLY A 292 -3.15 -12.90 -1.25
CA GLY A 292 -4.25 -13.01 -0.30
C GLY A 292 -3.76 -13.62 1.00
N TYR A 293 -3.93 -12.91 2.11
CA TYR A 293 -3.61 -13.40 3.45
C TYR A 293 -4.80 -13.25 4.38
N ASN A 294 -4.92 -14.18 5.32
CA ASN A 294 -5.82 -14.06 6.45
C ASN A 294 -4.99 -13.73 7.71
N PRO A 295 -5.03 -12.50 8.25
CA PRO A 295 -4.29 -12.15 9.45
C PRO A 295 -4.65 -13.02 10.67
N GLU A 296 -5.89 -13.51 10.75
CA GLU A 296 -6.36 -14.37 11.86
C GLU A 296 -5.76 -15.79 11.80
N GLN A 297 -5.33 -16.21 10.61
CA GLN A 297 -4.57 -17.44 10.48
C GLN A 297 -3.09 -17.10 10.66
N SER A 298 -2.35 -17.99 11.30
CA SER A 298 -0.89 -17.92 11.36
C SER A 298 -0.34 -18.87 10.30
N PRO A 299 -0.32 -18.48 9.00
CA PRO A 299 0.27 -19.32 7.99
C PRO A 299 1.75 -19.49 8.30
N CYS A 300 2.15 -20.72 8.56
CA CYS A 300 3.55 -21.03 8.80
C CYS A 300 4.26 -21.12 7.45
N GLY A 301 4.99 -20.08 7.05
CA GLY A 301 5.84 -20.21 5.87
C GLY A 301 6.30 -18.92 5.23
N ILE A 302 7.44 -19.04 4.56
CA ILE A 302 7.95 -18.04 3.65
C ILE A 302 7.67 -18.53 2.22
N VAL A 303 7.02 -17.70 1.42
CA VAL A 303 6.72 -18.00 0.02
C VAL A 303 7.66 -17.22 -0.89
N SER A 304 8.45 -17.91 -1.70
CA SER A 304 9.27 -17.26 -2.73
C SER A 304 8.67 -17.47 -4.13
N LYS A 305 8.60 -16.40 -4.91
CA LYS A 305 8.16 -16.41 -6.31
C LYS A 305 9.11 -15.55 -7.13
N TRP A 306 9.80 -16.17 -8.09
CA TRP A 306 10.73 -15.49 -8.99
C TRP A 306 10.54 -15.92 -10.44
N SER A 307 11.14 -15.16 -11.36
CA SER A 307 11.27 -15.52 -12.78
C SER A 307 12.75 -15.78 -13.07
N SER A 308 13.13 -17.04 -13.31
CA SER A 308 14.53 -17.45 -13.50
C SER A 308 15.15 -17.00 -14.82
N GLY A 309 14.33 -16.74 -15.84
CA GLY A 309 14.78 -16.33 -17.18
C GLY A 309 15.11 -14.83 -17.30
N GLU A 310 14.68 -14.00 -16.36
CA GLU A 310 14.81 -12.54 -16.46
C GLU A 310 15.47 -11.95 -15.22
N LEU A 311 16.40 -11.02 -15.45
CA LEU A 311 16.93 -10.16 -14.40
C LEU A 311 15.93 -9.03 -14.15
N ILE A 312 15.53 -8.85 -12.91
CA ILE A 312 14.64 -7.78 -12.49
C ILE A 312 15.43 -6.64 -11.84
N ASP A 313 14.85 -5.44 -11.85
CA ASP A 313 15.48 -4.27 -11.23
C ASP A 313 15.49 -4.33 -9.69
N SER A 314 14.44 -4.89 -9.10
CA SER A 314 14.28 -4.94 -7.64
C SER A 314 13.46 -6.14 -7.17
N ILE A 315 13.83 -6.67 -6.00
CA ILE A 315 13.05 -7.66 -5.27
C ILE A 315 12.17 -7.00 -4.22
N GLN A 316 11.06 -7.65 -3.88
CA GLN A 316 10.13 -7.18 -2.86
C GLN A 316 9.94 -8.24 -1.79
N LEU A 317 10.34 -7.92 -0.57
CA LEU A 317 10.22 -8.76 0.61
C LEU A 317 9.03 -8.26 1.42
N ILE A 318 8.05 -9.13 1.64
CA ILE A 318 6.77 -8.79 2.22
C ILE A 318 6.67 -9.51 3.55
N PHE A 319 6.25 -8.81 4.59
CA PHE A 319 6.02 -9.36 5.92
C PHE A 319 4.61 -9.00 6.37
N VAL A 320 3.79 -9.99 6.68
CA VAL A 320 2.40 -9.76 7.08
C VAL A 320 2.27 -10.01 8.58
N ALA A 321 1.69 -9.04 9.30
CA ALA A 321 1.50 -9.14 10.74
C ALA A 321 0.31 -10.04 11.08
N THR A 322 0.49 -10.92 12.08
CA THR A 322 -0.58 -11.65 12.76
C THR A 322 -0.98 -10.94 14.06
N PRO A 323 -2.08 -11.36 14.71
CA PRO A 323 -2.44 -10.88 16.05
C PRO A 323 -1.30 -10.97 17.07
N GLU A 324 -0.43 -11.98 16.98
CA GLU A 324 0.72 -12.13 17.88
C GLU A 324 1.77 -11.02 17.73
N ASN A 325 1.82 -10.39 16.56
CA ASN A 325 2.72 -9.28 16.28
C ASN A 325 2.20 -7.93 16.82
N ASN A 326 0.94 -7.88 17.22
CA ASN A 326 0.32 -6.74 17.86
C ASN A 326 0.49 -6.83 19.38
N SER A 327 1.45 -6.10 19.92
CA SER A 327 1.54 -5.93 21.38
C SER A 327 0.49 -4.95 21.89
N ASP A 328 0.28 -4.85 23.21
CA ASP A 328 -0.59 -3.83 23.82
C ASP A 328 -0.26 -2.40 23.36
N TYR A 329 0.97 -2.18 22.91
CA TYR A 329 1.50 -0.89 22.46
C TYR A 329 1.45 -0.69 20.93
N GLY A 330 1.06 -1.71 20.15
CA GLY A 330 0.99 -1.71 18.69
C GLY A 330 2.07 -2.57 18.00
N PHE A 331 2.35 -2.25 16.73
CA PHE A 331 3.23 -3.00 15.83
C PHE A 331 4.71 -2.57 15.86
N GLY A 332 5.12 -1.73 16.82
CA GLY A 332 6.52 -1.27 16.92
C GLY A 332 7.53 -2.41 17.06
N ARG A 333 7.20 -3.46 17.83
CA ARG A 333 8.03 -4.65 17.97
C ARG A 333 8.21 -5.40 16.64
N PHE A 334 7.13 -5.57 15.89
CA PHE A 334 7.13 -6.25 14.60
C PHE A 334 8.03 -5.52 13.58
N LEU A 335 7.88 -4.20 13.47
CA LEU A 335 8.74 -3.41 12.58
C LEU A 335 10.22 -3.47 13.00
N ASN A 336 10.51 -3.43 14.31
CA ASN A 336 11.86 -3.59 14.82
C ASN A 336 12.47 -4.96 14.46
N GLN A 337 11.69 -6.04 14.51
CA GLN A 337 12.14 -7.36 14.07
C GLN A 337 12.45 -7.39 12.58
N ILE A 338 11.60 -6.76 11.76
CA ILE A 338 11.83 -6.62 10.31
C ILE A 338 13.13 -5.85 10.05
N GLU A 339 13.36 -4.71 10.69
CA GLU A 339 14.61 -3.97 10.51
C GLU A 339 15.85 -4.78 10.90
N GLN A 340 15.76 -5.57 11.98
CA GLN A 340 16.88 -6.41 12.41
C GLN A 340 17.14 -7.54 11.42
N ALA A 341 16.09 -8.16 10.87
CA ALA A 341 16.21 -9.17 9.83
C ALA A 341 16.81 -8.57 8.55
N MET A 342 16.35 -7.40 8.13
CA MET A 342 16.88 -6.74 6.92
C MET A 342 18.32 -6.24 7.10
N LYS A 343 18.70 -5.77 8.29
CA LYS A 343 20.10 -5.44 8.60
C LYS A 343 21.00 -6.67 8.54
N LEU A 344 20.53 -7.83 9.02
CA LEU A 344 21.27 -9.07 8.90
C LEU A 344 21.39 -9.50 7.44
N MET A 345 20.28 -9.52 6.70
CA MET A 345 20.28 -9.84 5.28
C MET A 345 21.23 -8.93 4.50
N ALA A 346 21.25 -7.63 4.80
CA ALA A 346 22.15 -6.68 4.15
C ALA A 346 23.63 -6.94 4.43
N VAL A 347 23.99 -7.43 5.62
CA VAL A 347 25.37 -7.83 5.92
C VAL A 347 25.77 -9.06 5.10
N GLU A 348 24.90 -10.07 5.02
CA GLU A 348 25.18 -11.30 4.26
C GLU A 348 25.25 -11.04 2.75
N LEU A 349 24.43 -10.10 2.24
CA LEU A 349 24.46 -9.68 0.85
C LEU A 349 25.52 -8.61 0.56
N GLU A 350 26.33 -8.22 1.55
CA GLU A 350 27.37 -7.18 1.45
C GLU A 350 26.87 -5.82 0.92
N ILE A 351 25.62 -5.45 1.23
CA ILE A 351 25.00 -4.19 0.81
C ILE A 351 25.72 -3.02 1.50
N GLU A 352 26.18 -2.04 0.72
CA GLU A 352 26.89 -0.87 1.25
C GLU A 352 25.89 0.17 1.83
N PRO A 353 25.82 0.37 3.17
CA PRO A 353 24.79 1.21 3.79
C PRO A 353 24.84 2.70 3.39
N THR A 354 26.00 3.17 2.95
CA THR A 354 26.24 4.56 2.54
C THR A 354 25.80 4.86 1.12
N LYS A 355 25.74 3.85 0.24
CA LYS A 355 25.43 4.03 -1.19
C LYS A 355 24.11 3.38 -1.58
N GLU A 356 23.88 2.16 -1.15
CA GLU A 356 22.72 1.37 -1.56
C GLU A 356 21.48 1.70 -0.72
N GLU A 357 20.31 1.63 -1.34
CA GLU A 357 19.03 1.95 -0.71
C GLU A 357 18.23 0.68 -0.43
N VAL A 358 17.73 0.57 0.80
CA VAL A 358 16.79 -0.49 1.20
C VAL A 358 15.53 0.18 1.72
N VAL A 359 14.54 0.31 0.84
CA VAL A 359 13.32 1.05 1.14
C VAL A 359 12.37 0.17 1.92
N VAL A 360 12.05 0.57 3.15
CA VAL A 360 11.04 -0.07 3.99
C VAL A 360 9.74 0.73 3.91
N ARG A 361 8.64 0.06 3.55
CA ARG A 361 7.30 0.62 3.59
C ARG A 361 6.41 -0.17 4.53
N PHE A 362 6.00 0.45 5.64
CA PHE A 362 5.07 -0.16 6.58
C PHE A 362 3.64 0.31 6.28
N HIS A 363 2.75 -0.62 5.98
CA HIS A 363 1.35 -0.41 5.62
C HIS A 363 0.42 -0.76 6.77
N GLN A 364 -0.58 0.08 6.99
CA GLN A 364 -1.74 -0.20 7.82
C GLN A 364 -3.00 0.10 7.02
N HIS A 365 -3.79 -0.94 6.79
CA HIS A 365 -5.01 -0.87 6.01
C HIS A 365 -6.22 -1.13 6.91
N LEU A 366 -7.27 -0.36 6.67
CA LEU A 366 -8.59 -0.56 7.25
C LEU A 366 -9.62 -0.53 6.12
N ALA A 367 -10.54 -1.49 6.08
CA ALA A 367 -11.61 -1.49 5.09
C ALA A 367 -12.91 -2.04 5.65
N TYR A 368 -14.02 -1.41 5.31
CA TYR A 368 -15.37 -1.79 5.73
C TYR A 368 -16.41 -1.35 4.69
N ASN A 369 -17.62 -1.91 4.77
CA ASN A 369 -18.76 -1.41 4.01
C ASN A 369 -19.47 -0.36 4.88
N TYR A 370 -19.87 0.74 4.27
CA TYR A 370 -20.37 1.92 4.97
C TYR A 370 -21.68 1.64 5.72
#